data_AF-A0A1G9TYW5-F1
#
_entry.id   AF-A0A1G9TYW5-F1
#
_cell.length_a   1.000
_cell.length_b   1.000
_cell.length_c   1.000
_cell.angle_alpha   90.00
_cell.angle_beta   90.00
_cell.angle_gamma   90.00
#
_symmetry.space_group_name_H-M   'P 1'
#
loop_
_entity.id
_entity.type
_entity.pdbx_description
1 polymer ?
#
loop_
_entity_poly.entity_id
_entity_poly.type
_entity_poly.pdbx_seq_one_letter_code
_entity_poly.pdbx_strand_id
1 'polypeptide(L)' 'MNLFESLQEEGEYIGKKEFLIRALENKFSQSLSDDIKDKIEETDKDGIDTLIDNIFEIESPEAIRNILEK' A
#
# COMPACT_ATOMS: atom_id res chain seq x y z
N MET A 1 -14.26 20.93 2.63
CA MET A 1 -14.41 19.65 1.92
C MET A 1 -15.88 19.27 1.96
N ASN A 2 -16.48 19.01 0.81
CA ASN A 2 -17.86 18.52 0.72
C ASN A 2 -17.88 16.98 0.73
N LEU A 3 -19.04 16.38 0.98
CA LEU A 3 -19.18 14.92 1.07
C LEU A 3 -18.68 14.19 -0.19
N PHE A 4 -18.85 14.78 -1.37
CA PHE A 4 -18.39 14.19 -2.63
C PHE A 4 -16.87 14.14 -2.72
N GLU A 5 -16.19 15.22 -2.35
CA GLU A 5 -14.72 15.28 -2.30
C GLU A 5 -14.16 14.24 -1.30
N SER A 6 -14.76 14.12 -0.11
CA SER A 6 -14.33 13.13 0.88
C SER A 6 -14.49 11.69 0.38
N LEU A 7 -15.62 11.36 -0.26
CA LEU A 7 -15.86 10.03 -0.83
C LEU A 7 -14.92 9.71 -1.99
N GLN A 8 -14.60 10.72 -2.81
CA GLN A 8 -13.64 10.54 -3.90
C GLN A 8 -12.24 10.26 -3.36
N GLU A 9 -11.78 11.04 -2.38
CA GLU A 9 -10.47 10.84 -1.77
C GLU A 9 -10.34 9.48 -1.06
N GLU A 10 -11.41 9.04 -0.39
CA GLU A 10 -11.48 7.72 0.24
C GLU A 10 -11.43 6.59 -0.82
N GLY A 11 -12.17 6.74 -1.92
CA GLY A 11 -12.14 5.78 -3.02
C GLY A 11 -10.78 5.69 -3.71
N GLU A 12 -10.14 6.83 -3.97
CA GLU A 12 -8.76 6.88 -4.48
C GLU A 12 -7.80 6.20 -3.51
N TYR A 13 -7.99 6.41 -2.21
CA TYR A 13 -7.13 5.84 -1.19
C TYR A 13 -7.22 4.31 -1.11
N ILE A 14 -8.44 3.78 -1.09
CA ILE A 14 -8.70 2.33 -1.15
C ILE A 14 -8.12 1.75 -2.45
N GLY A 15 -8.33 2.42 -3.58
CA GLY A 15 -7.79 1.98 -4.88
C GLY A 15 -6.26 1.91 -4.90
N LYS A 16 -5.57 2.85 -4.24
CA LYS A 16 -4.10 2.82 -4.11
C LYS A 16 -3.61 1.64 -3.28
N LYS A 17 -4.30 1.29 -2.18
CA LYS A 17 -3.97 0.10 -1.37
C LYS A 17 -4.11 -1.19 -2.16
N GLU A 18 -5.23 -1.36 -2.85
CA GLU A 18 -5.47 -2.54 -3.69
C GLU A 18 -4.43 -2.66 -4.82
N PHE A 19 -4.10 -1.53 -5.45
CA PHE A 19 -3.06 -1.47 -6.48
C PHE A 19 -1.71 -1.90 -5.92
N LEU A 20 -1.30 -1.34 -4.78
CA LEU A 20 -0.03 -1.63 -4.13
C LEU A 20 0.10 -3.13 -3.80
N ILE A 21 -0.92 -3.72 -3.18
CA ILE A 21 -0.93 -5.17 -2.87
C ILE A 21 -0.71 -5.99 -4.13
N ARG A 22 -1.49 -5.74 -5.18
CA ARG A 22 -1.37 -6.47 -6.45
C ARG A 22 -0.02 -6.27 -7.11
N ALA A 23 0.51 -5.06 -7.09
CA ALA A 23 1.79 -4.74 -7.71
C ALA A 23 2.95 -5.44 -6.99
N LEU A 24 2.90 -5.52 -5.65
CA LEU A 24 3.88 -6.26 -4.85
C LEU A 24 3.75 -7.78 -5.04
N GLU A 25 2.53 -8.33 -5.05
CA GLU A 25 2.31 -9.76 -5.32
C GLU A 25 2.84 -10.16 -6.71
N ASN A 26 2.59 -9.31 -7.72
CA ASN A 26 3.15 -9.50 -9.06
C ASN A 26 4.67 -9.38 -9.07
N LYS A 27 5.24 -8.37 -8.39
CA LYS A 27 6.69 -8.15 -8.32
C LYS A 27 7.41 -9.36 -7.74
N PHE A 28 6.89 -9.92 -6.65
CA PHE A 28 7.52 -11.04 -5.97
C PHE A 28 7.08 -12.41 -6.49
N SER A 29 6.12 -12.44 -7.45
CA SER A 29 5.53 -13.67 -7.99
C SER A 29 5.02 -14.61 -6.88
N GLN A 30 4.51 -14.03 -5.79
CA GLN A 30 3.97 -14.74 -4.64
C GLN A 30 2.90 -13.90 -3.95
N SER A 31 1.97 -14.55 -3.27
CA SER A 31 1.02 -13.86 -2.41
C SER A 31 1.75 -13.18 -1.25
N LEU A 32 1.35 -11.95 -0.91
CA LEU A 32 1.80 -11.32 0.32
C LEU A 32 1.16 -12.04 1.51
N SER A 33 1.89 -12.13 2.61
CA SER A 33 1.37 -12.65 3.86
C SER A 33 0.29 -11.72 4.43
N ASP A 34 -0.64 -12.28 5.19
CA ASP A 34 -1.77 -11.54 5.77
C ASP A 34 -1.27 -10.37 6.65
N ASP A 35 -0.17 -10.55 7.37
CA ASP A 35 0.40 -9.49 8.21
C ASP A 35 0.91 -8.27 7.41
N ILE A 36 1.39 -8.46 6.18
CA ILE A 36 1.82 -7.36 5.30
C ILE A 36 0.59 -6.67 4.73
N LYS A 37 -0.43 -7.43 4.35
CA LYS A 37 -1.70 -6.89 3.84
C LYS A 37 -2.39 -6.04 4.89
N ASP A 38 -2.47 -6.55 6.13
CA ASP A 38 -3.04 -5.83 7.26
C ASP A 38 -2.27 -4.54 7.55
N LYS A 39 -0.93 -4.57 7.53
CA LYS A 39 -0.12 -3.35 7.68
C LYS A 39 -0.40 -2.33 6.58
N ILE A 40 -0.49 -2.74 5.31
CA ILE A 40 -0.85 -1.85 4.20
C ILE A 40 -2.25 -1.26 4.42
N GLU A 41 -3.19 -2.06 4.93
CA GLU A 41 -4.56 -1.60 5.21
C GLU A 41 -4.62 -0.61 6.38
N GLU A 42 -3.74 -0.72 7.37
CA GLU A 42 -3.64 0.19 8.52
C GLU A 42 -2.78 1.43 8.26
N THR A 43 -1.96 1.42 7.22
CA THR A 43 -1.10 2.55 6.84
C THR A 43 -1.97 3.76 6.47
N ASP A 44 -1.40 4.97 6.54
CA ASP A 44 -2.02 6.21 6.09
C ASP A 44 -1.68 6.53 4.62
N LYS A 45 -2.29 7.60 4.09
CA LYS A 45 -2.13 7.97 2.67
C LYS A 45 -0.69 8.25 2.28
N ASP A 46 0.05 8.92 3.16
CA ASP A 46 1.44 9.30 2.91
C ASP A 46 2.36 8.08 2.89
N GLY A 47 2.14 7.11 3.78
CA GLY A 47 2.86 5.84 3.79
C GLY A 47 2.58 4.98 2.55
N ILE A 48 1.32 4.94 2.10
CA ILE A 48 0.94 4.25 0.86
C ILE A 48 1.58 4.91 -0.37
N ASP A 49 1.54 6.23 -0.47
CA ASP A 49 2.17 6.96 -1.58
C ASP A 49 3.68 6.73 -1.60
N THR A 50 4.33 6.74 -0.43
CA THR A 50 5.75 6.39 -0.30
C THR A 50 6.05 4.97 -0.78
N LEU A 51 5.21 3.98 -0.44
CA LEU A 51 5.40 2.60 -0.89
C LEU A 51 5.21 2.45 -2.41
N ILE A 52 4.25 3.16 -2.99
CA ILE A 52 4.02 3.16 -4.44
C ILE A 52 5.20 3.78 -5.18
N ASP A 53 5.71 4.92 -4.71
CA ASP A 53 6.83 5.62 -5.34
C ASP A 53 8.13 4.79 -5.29
N ASN A 54 8.32 4.03 -4.19
CA ASN A 54 9.51 3.19 -3.99
C ASN A 54 9.28 1.72 -4.38
N ILE A 55 8.18 1.37 -5.06
CA ILE A 55 7.78 -0.03 -5.27
C ILE A 55 8.86 -0.87 -5.95
N PHE A 56 9.65 -0.27 -6.86
CA PHE A 56 10.74 -0.93 -7.54
C PHE A 56 11.97 -1.16 -6.65
N GLU A 57 12.16 -0.34 -5.62
CA GLU A 57 13.25 -0.44 -4.65
C GLU A 57 13.00 -1.48 -3.55
N ILE A 58 11.75 -1.90 -3.36
CA ILE A 58 11.39 -2.91 -2.33
C ILE A 58 11.91 -4.29 -2.73
N GLU A 59 13.06 -4.71 -2.21
CA GLU A 59 13.72 -5.95 -2.66
C GLU A 59 13.02 -7.24 -2.17
N SER A 60 12.24 -7.18 -1.09
CA SER A 60 11.49 -8.33 -0.58
C SER A 60 10.21 -7.94 0.15
N PRO A 61 9.24 -8.85 0.34
CA PRO A 61 8.05 -8.60 1.15
C PRO A 61 8.39 -8.12 2.57
N GLU A 62 9.44 -8.66 3.18
CA GLU A 62 9.89 -8.27 4.53
C GLU A 62 10.37 -6.82 4.59
N ALA A 63 10.91 -6.27 3.49
CA ALA A 63 11.34 -4.87 3.44
C ALA A 63 10.15 -3.91 3.61
N ILE A 64 8.93 -4.33 3.24
CA ILE A 64 7.71 -3.55 3.45
C ILE A 64 7.50 -3.30 4.95
N ARG A 65 7.78 -4.29 5.81
CA ARG A 65 7.65 -4.13 7.27
C ARG A 65 8.56 -3.02 7.79
N ASN A 66 9.79 -2.92 7.29
CA ASN A 66 10.74 -1.88 7.70
C ASN A 66 10.31 -0.47 7.25
N ILE A 67 9.59 -0.38 6.13
CA ILE A 67 9.07 0.90 5.62
C ILE A 67 7.84 1.33 6.44
N LEU A 68 7.00 0.36 6.84
CA LEU A 68 5.75 0.60 7.59
C LEU A 68 5.90 0.66 9.12
N GLU A 69 7.08 0.34 9.68
CA GLU A 69 7.35 0.41 11.13
C GLU A 69 7.99 1.73 11.59
N LYS A 70 8.13 2.72 10.69
CA LYS A 70 8.62 4.07 11.03
C LYS A 70 7.47 5.01 11.38
#